data_AF-A0A7C3CHI8-F1
#
_entry.id   AF-A0A7C3CHI8-F1
#
_cell.length_a   1.000
_cell.length_b   1.000
_cell.length_c   1.000
_cell.angle_alpha   90.00
_cell.angle_beta   90.00
_cell.angle_gamma   90.00
#
_symmetry.space_group_name_H-M   'P 1'
#
loop_
_entity.id
_entity.type
_entity.pdbx_description
1 polymer ?
#
loop_
_entity_poly.entity_id
_entity_poly.type
_entity_poly.pdbx_seq_one_letter_code
_entity_poly.pdbx_strand_id
1 'polypeptide(L)'
;ALAGLNLTSANSISIGRLLPQIIYYVYTYAVLGRDDIQFIIPSGNFGNLTGGLFARAMGLPFNSFVAATNANDAAVRYLESGFYQPRETIPTLANAMDVGDPSNFVRVLEYFGHDYEAFREVMQAYRVSEAQAVATIKAVQAQHGYLLDPHTAIGWAVGEAGSGKWKVEGEKGTRVLVATAAAVKFAGEIAAASGIAVDDSAEIAKLQSHPQRKTTIANEYAALVDLLLQQ
;
A
#
# COMPACT_ATOMS: atom_id res chain seq x y z
N ALA A 1 32.07 -0.10 16.28
CA ALA A 1 32.52 0.70 15.12
C ALA A 1 31.61 1.91 14.89
N LEU A 2 30.30 1.75 14.70
CA LEU A 2 29.40 2.84 14.31
C LEU A 2 28.86 3.74 15.46
N ALA A 3 29.26 3.51 16.71
CA ALA A 3 28.66 4.17 17.89
C ALA A 3 28.84 5.71 17.93
N GLY A 4 29.78 6.26 17.16
CA GLY A 4 29.98 7.71 17.01
C GLY A 4 29.13 8.36 15.93
N LEU A 5 28.36 7.59 15.16
CA LEU A 5 27.50 8.09 14.09
C LEU A 5 26.04 8.20 14.57
N ASN A 6 25.38 9.30 14.24
CA ASN A 6 23.96 9.51 14.52
C ASN A 6 23.06 8.78 13.51
N LEU A 7 23.13 7.44 13.52
CA LEU A 7 22.35 6.61 12.61
C LEU A 7 20.86 6.63 12.97
N THR A 8 20.03 6.79 11.95
CA THR A 8 18.58 6.70 12.04
C THR A 8 18.03 5.89 10.86
N SER A 9 16.78 5.46 10.96
CA SER A 9 16.10 4.73 9.89
C SER A 9 14.88 5.49 9.37
N ALA A 10 14.77 5.57 8.05
CA ALA A 10 13.57 6.02 7.35
C ALA A 10 12.67 4.85 6.89
N ASN A 11 12.77 3.70 7.55
CA ASN A 11 11.86 2.58 7.26
C ASN A 11 10.43 2.88 7.76
N SER A 12 9.48 2.07 7.32
CA SER A 12 8.05 2.21 7.60
C SER A 12 7.67 1.93 9.06
N ILE A 13 8.60 1.49 9.91
CA ILE A 13 8.40 1.39 11.35
C ILE A 13 8.58 2.78 11.99
N SER A 14 9.36 3.68 11.39
CA SER A 14 9.54 5.04 11.91
C SER A 14 8.23 5.79 12.09
N ILE A 15 8.02 6.38 13.27
CA ILE A 15 6.85 7.23 13.56
C ILE A 15 6.81 8.46 12.64
N GLY A 16 7.98 8.94 12.20
CA GLY A 16 8.13 10.03 11.24
C GLY A 16 7.58 9.69 9.85
N ARG A 17 7.39 8.41 9.53
CA ARG A 17 6.66 7.98 8.32
C ARG A 17 5.19 7.70 8.59
N LEU A 18 4.83 7.24 9.78
CA LEU A 18 3.45 6.88 10.11
C LEU A 18 2.58 8.13 10.31
N LEU A 19 3.03 9.11 11.09
CA LEU A 19 2.20 10.29 11.42
C LEU A 19 1.81 11.13 10.20
N PRO A 20 2.70 11.44 9.24
CA PRO A 20 2.31 12.20 8.05
C PRO A 20 1.24 11.51 7.20
N GLN A 21 1.12 10.18 7.31
CA GLN A 21 0.10 9.44 6.57
C GLN A 21 -1.32 9.69 7.08
N ILE A 22 -1.49 10.15 8.32
CA ILE A 22 -2.80 10.54 8.86
C ILE A 22 -3.37 11.75 8.09
N ILE A 23 -2.50 12.65 7.62
CA ILE A 23 -2.88 13.95 7.08
C ILE A 23 -3.83 13.81 5.88
N TYR A 24 -3.58 12.88 4.95
CA TYR A 24 -4.44 12.74 3.78
C TYR A 24 -5.80 12.14 4.10
N TYR A 25 -5.95 11.34 5.17
CA TYR A 25 -7.27 10.91 5.64
C TYR A 25 -8.08 12.08 6.20
N VAL A 26 -7.45 12.92 7.04
CA VAL A 26 -8.07 14.14 7.58
C VAL A 26 -8.44 15.10 6.45
N TYR A 27 -7.53 15.29 5.49
CA TYR A 27 -7.75 16.13 4.32
C TYR A 27 -8.90 15.60 3.44
N THR A 28 -8.94 14.30 3.15
CA THR A 28 -10.04 13.68 2.40
C THR A 28 -11.38 13.94 3.09
N TYR A 29 -11.46 13.76 4.42
CA TYR A 29 -12.68 14.08 5.16
C TYR A 29 -13.06 15.55 5.05
N ALA A 30 -12.10 16.46 5.22
CA ALA A 30 -12.34 17.90 5.10
C ALA A 30 -12.82 18.34 3.70
N VAL A 31 -12.32 17.69 2.64
CA VAL A 31 -12.73 17.98 1.25
C VAL A 31 -14.09 17.39 0.92
N LEU A 32 -14.37 16.15 1.34
CA LEU A 32 -15.63 15.48 1.01
C LEU A 32 -16.79 15.94 1.90
N GLY A 33 -16.52 16.24 3.18
CA GLY A 33 -17.55 16.64 4.15
C GLY A 33 -18.59 15.54 4.39
N ARG A 34 -18.16 14.26 4.36
CA ARG A 34 -19.04 13.09 4.47
C ARG A 34 -18.61 12.17 5.59
N ASP A 35 -19.60 11.65 6.32
CA ASP A 35 -19.37 10.70 7.41
C ASP A 35 -19.48 9.24 6.95
N ASP A 36 -19.95 9.00 5.72
CA ASP A 36 -20.13 7.67 5.13
C ASP A 36 -18.94 7.22 4.28
N ILE A 37 -17.72 7.62 4.66
CA ILE A 37 -16.51 7.31 3.90
C ILE A 37 -15.97 5.93 4.28
N GLN A 38 -15.78 5.09 3.27
CA GLN A 38 -15.04 3.82 3.38
C GLN A 38 -13.75 3.92 2.56
N PHE A 39 -12.61 3.68 3.21
CA PHE A 39 -11.32 3.70 2.53
C PHE A 39 -10.95 2.32 2.01
N ILE A 40 -10.44 2.28 0.78
CA ILE A 40 -9.85 1.10 0.16
C ILE A 40 -8.36 1.38 -0.03
N ILE A 41 -7.53 0.56 0.60
CA ILE A 41 -6.10 0.79 0.71
C ILE A 41 -5.35 -0.41 0.12
N PRO A 42 -4.66 -0.24 -1.02
CA PRO A 42 -3.64 -1.17 -1.48
C PRO A 42 -2.58 -1.34 -0.39
N SER A 43 -2.56 -2.50 0.26
CA SER A 43 -1.84 -2.72 1.52
C SER A 43 -0.77 -3.78 1.36
N GLY A 44 0.50 -3.36 1.48
CA GLY A 44 1.66 -4.23 1.68
C GLY A 44 2.06 -4.24 3.15
N ASN A 45 2.91 -3.29 3.54
CA ASN A 45 3.43 -3.19 4.91
C ASN A 45 2.49 -2.49 5.93
N PHE A 46 1.22 -2.25 5.61
CA PHE A 46 0.15 -1.69 6.47
C PHE A 46 0.36 -0.29 7.09
N GLY A 47 1.43 0.43 6.77
CA GLY A 47 1.66 1.79 7.31
C GLY A 47 0.58 2.80 6.94
N ASN A 48 0.12 2.76 5.67
CA ASN A 48 -0.93 3.66 5.17
C ASN A 48 -2.26 3.41 5.89
N LEU A 49 -2.67 2.14 5.95
CA LEU A 49 -3.87 1.73 6.66
C LEU A 49 -3.84 2.09 8.14
N THR A 50 -2.69 1.90 8.80
CA THR A 50 -2.50 2.29 10.20
C THR A 50 -2.69 3.81 10.39
N GLY A 51 -2.25 4.64 9.43
CA GLY A 51 -2.53 6.07 9.43
C GLY A 51 -4.02 6.38 9.40
N GLY A 52 -4.80 5.63 8.62
CA GLY A 52 -6.27 5.75 8.58
C GLY A 52 -6.94 5.36 9.90
N LEU A 53 -6.49 4.26 10.52
CA LEU A 53 -6.98 3.85 11.85
C LEU A 53 -6.66 4.90 12.92
N PHE A 54 -5.49 5.53 12.86
CA PHE A 54 -5.13 6.61 13.77
C PHE A 54 -6.02 7.84 13.55
N ALA A 55 -6.32 8.17 12.28
CA ALA A 55 -7.28 9.22 11.94
C ALA A 55 -8.67 8.94 12.55
N ARG A 56 -9.12 7.68 12.51
CA ARG A 56 -10.36 7.24 13.18
C ARG A 56 -10.28 7.39 14.70
N ALA A 57 -9.18 6.96 15.33
CA ALA A 57 -8.98 7.14 16.78
C ALA A 57 -8.92 8.61 17.21
N MET A 58 -8.56 9.52 16.30
CA MET A 58 -8.63 10.96 16.52
C MET A 58 -10.06 11.53 16.43
N GLY A 59 -11.07 10.70 16.16
CA GLY A 59 -12.48 11.08 16.16
C GLY A 59 -13.12 11.23 14.78
N LEU A 60 -12.41 10.92 13.69
CA LEU A 60 -13.02 10.93 12.36
C LEU A 60 -13.99 9.75 12.18
N PRO A 61 -15.16 9.96 11.57
CA PRO A 61 -16.25 8.98 11.51
C PRO A 61 -16.03 7.90 10.45
N PHE A 62 -14.82 7.36 10.36
CA PHE A 62 -14.49 6.28 9.44
C PHE A 62 -14.95 4.95 10.02
N ASN A 63 -16.03 4.41 9.45
CA ASN A 63 -16.69 3.22 9.99
C ASN A 63 -16.09 1.91 9.47
N SER A 64 -15.38 1.94 8.33
CA SER A 64 -14.80 0.73 7.75
C SER A 64 -13.56 1.02 6.91
N PHE A 65 -12.61 0.09 6.93
CA PHE A 65 -11.41 0.09 6.10
C PHE A 65 -11.27 -1.23 5.36
N VAL A 66 -10.85 -1.15 4.10
CA VAL A 66 -10.65 -2.32 3.23
C VAL A 66 -9.19 -2.42 2.83
N ALA A 67 -8.51 -3.48 3.28
CA ALA A 67 -7.16 -3.82 2.84
C ALA A 67 -7.20 -4.63 1.54
N ALA A 68 -6.81 -4.01 0.43
CA ALA A 68 -6.65 -4.72 -0.84
C ALA A 68 -5.21 -5.23 -0.95
N THR A 69 -5.01 -6.54 -1.02
CA THR A 69 -3.67 -7.17 -1.04
C THR A 69 -3.42 -7.90 -2.37
N ASN A 70 -2.15 -8.11 -2.70
CA ASN A 70 -1.75 -9.05 -3.75
C ASN A 70 -1.63 -10.48 -3.15
N ALA A 71 -0.81 -11.35 -3.73
CA ALA A 71 -0.54 -12.69 -3.22
C ALA A 71 -0.01 -12.71 -1.76
N ASN A 72 0.53 -11.60 -1.27
CA ASN A 72 0.99 -11.39 0.11
C ASN A 72 -0.17 -10.85 0.95
N ASP A 73 -0.94 -11.76 1.52
CA ASP A 73 -2.32 -11.55 1.97
C ASP A 73 -2.52 -11.67 3.49
N ALA A 74 -1.56 -11.16 4.27
CA ALA A 74 -1.54 -11.34 5.74
C ALA A 74 -2.85 -10.96 6.45
N ALA A 75 -3.48 -9.83 6.09
CA ALA A 75 -4.76 -9.42 6.67
C ALA A 75 -5.94 -10.32 6.25
N VAL A 76 -5.93 -10.86 5.02
CA VAL A 76 -6.96 -11.79 4.55
C VAL A 76 -6.92 -13.06 5.41
N ARG A 77 -5.73 -13.63 5.59
CA ARG A 77 -5.54 -14.84 6.40
C ARG A 77 -5.86 -14.60 7.88
N TYR A 78 -5.55 -13.40 8.39
CA TYR A 78 -5.94 -13.02 9.74
C TYR A 78 -7.48 -12.95 9.87
N LEU A 79 -8.19 -12.35 8.91
CA LEU A 79 -9.67 -12.34 8.88
C LEU A 79 -10.31 -13.72 8.73
N GLU A 80 -9.61 -14.69 8.15
CA GLU A 80 -10.12 -16.05 7.98
C GLU A 80 -9.94 -16.90 9.25
N SER A 81 -8.88 -16.65 10.02
CA SER A 81 -8.43 -17.57 11.08
C SER A 81 -8.31 -16.96 12.47
N GLY A 82 -8.20 -15.64 12.60
CA GLY A 82 -7.82 -14.95 13.84
C GLY A 82 -6.34 -15.10 14.22
N PHE A 83 -5.54 -15.80 13.42
CA PHE A 83 -4.13 -16.07 13.72
C PHE A 83 -3.21 -15.35 12.74
N TYR A 84 -2.34 -14.48 13.27
CA TYR A 84 -1.30 -13.85 12.46
C TYR A 84 -0.15 -14.83 12.22
N GLN A 85 0.16 -15.07 10.94
CA GLN A 85 1.26 -15.92 10.54
C GLN A 85 2.06 -15.25 9.42
N PRO A 86 3.31 -14.83 9.68
CA PRO A 86 4.23 -14.39 8.64
C PRO A 86 4.45 -15.47 7.58
N ARG A 87 4.71 -15.06 6.35
CA ARG A 87 5.07 -15.96 5.24
C ARG A 87 6.24 -15.40 4.45
N GLU A 88 6.85 -16.27 3.64
CA GLU A 88 7.78 -15.82 2.61
C GLU A 88 7.06 -14.90 1.62
N THR A 89 7.77 -13.87 1.16
CA THR A 89 7.26 -12.92 0.19
C THR A 89 7.14 -13.57 -1.19
N ILE A 90 5.98 -13.41 -1.82
CA ILE A 90 5.72 -13.83 -3.21
C ILE A 90 5.87 -12.60 -4.11
N PRO A 91 6.78 -12.59 -5.09
CA PRO A 91 6.90 -11.51 -6.06
C PRO A 91 5.64 -11.38 -6.93
N THR A 92 5.19 -10.15 -7.17
CA THR A 92 4.05 -9.83 -8.04
C THR A 92 4.29 -8.55 -8.85
N LEU A 93 3.37 -8.26 -9.78
CA LEU A 93 3.35 -6.97 -10.50
C LEU A 93 3.28 -5.74 -9.57
N ALA A 94 2.59 -5.85 -8.43
CA ALA A 94 2.47 -4.77 -7.44
C ALA A 94 3.59 -4.88 -6.40
N ASN A 95 4.83 -4.75 -6.84
CA ASN A 95 6.03 -5.08 -6.08
C ASN A 95 6.19 -4.34 -4.74
N ALA A 96 5.67 -3.11 -4.61
CA ALA A 96 5.74 -2.38 -3.34
C ALA A 96 4.82 -2.96 -2.26
N MET A 97 3.89 -3.86 -2.65
CA MET A 97 3.02 -4.62 -1.76
C MET A 97 3.52 -6.03 -1.47
N ASP A 98 4.66 -6.43 -2.04
CA ASP A 98 5.26 -7.75 -1.83
C ASP A 98 5.89 -7.85 -0.43
N VAL A 99 5.03 -8.07 0.57
CA VAL A 99 5.41 -8.08 1.99
C VAL A 99 4.74 -9.27 2.69
N GLY A 100 5.46 -10.37 2.82
CA GLY A 100 4.97 -11.57 3.51
C GLY A 100 4.89 -11.45 5.05
N ASP A 101 5.66 -10.52 5.63
CA ASP A 101 5.65 -10.16 7.06
C ASP A 101 5.50 -8.63 7.24
N PRO A 102 4.26 -8.11 7.22
CA PRO A 102 4.02 -6.68 7.32
C PRO A 102 4.33 -6.10 8.71
N SER A 103 5.43 -5.36 8.80
CA SER A 103 5.93 -4.77 10.06
C SER A 103 4.98 -3.78 10.77
N ASN A 104 4.00 -3.15 10.09
CA ASN A 104 2.98 -2.35 10.78
C ASN A 104 1.72 -3.13 11.13
N PHE A 105 1.58 -4.40 10.73
CA PHE A 105 0.39 -5.17 11.10
C PHE A 105 0.29 -5.36 12.61
N VAL A 106 1.42 -5.45 13.32
CA VAL A 106 1.45 -5.39 14.79
C VAL A 106 0.74 -4.15 15.35
N ARG A 107 0.93 -2.96 14.73
CA ARG A 107 0.26 -1.73 15.18
C ARG A 107 -1.24 -1.77 14.92
N VAL A 108 -1.65 -2.42 13.84
CA VAL A 108 -3.08 -2.66 13.58
C VAL A 108 -3.65 -3.56 14.68
N LEU A 109 -2.98 -4.65 15.04
CA LEU A 109 -3.44 -5.53 16.12
C LEU A 109 -3.49 -4.81 17.47
N GLU A 110 -2.45 -4.03 17.82
CA GLU A 110 -2.43 -3.21 19.03
C GLU A 110 -3.56 -2.17 19.07
N TYR A 111 -3.91 -1.56 17.93
CA TYR A 111 -5.02 -0.62 17.83
C TYR A 111 -6.36 -1.25 18.25
N PHE A 112 -6.58 -2.51 17.90
CA PHE A 112 -7.77 -3.27 18.29
C PHE A 112 -7.59 -4.01 19.63
N GLY A 113 -6.48 -3.81 20.35
CA GLY A 113 -6.21 -4.51 21.61
C GLY A 113 -6.10 -6.03 21.45
N HIS A 114 -5.71 -6.51 20.26
CA HIS A 114 -5.74 -7.92 19.86
C HIS A 114 -7.13 -8.57 19.92
N ASP A 115 -8.19 -7.77 19.95
CA ASP A 115 -9.57 -8.26 19.87
C ASP A 115 -9.94 -8.53 18.40
N TYR A 116 -10.09 -9.81 18.09
CA TYR A 116 -10.44 -10.28 16.76
C TYR A 116 -11.83 -9.82 16.32
N GLU A 117 -12.80 -9.76 17.23
CA GLU A 117 -14.15 -9.33 16.90
C GLU A 117 -14.18 -7.84 16.59
N ALA A 118 -13.54 -7.02 17.43
CA ALA A 118 -13.40 -5.59 17.17
C ALA A 118 -12.65 -5.30 15.86
N PHE A 119 -11.64 -6.12 15.53
CA PHE A 119 -10.96 -6.04 14.23
C PHE A 119 -11.93 -6.30 13.07
N ARG A 120 -12.72 -7.39 13.13
CA ARG A 120 -13.65 -7.78 12.05
C ARG A 120 -14.79 -6.80 11.85
N GLU A 121 -15.20 -6.08 12.90
CA GLU A 121 -16.25 -5.05 12.79
C GLU A 121 -15.81 -3.86 11.90
N VAL A 122 -14.52 -3.54 11.88
CA VAL A 122 -13.99 -2.35 11.18
C VAL A 122 -13.26 -2.74 9.89
N MET A 123 -12.57 -3.89 9.88
CA MET A 123 -11.64 -4.28 8.84
C MET A 123 -12.22 -5.32 7.89
N GLN A 124 -12.04 -5.06 6.61
CA GLN A 124 -12.21 -6.04 5.54
C GLN A 124 -10.89 -6.18 4.80
N ALA A 125 -10.63 -7.35 4.21
CA ALA A 125 -9.45 -7.55 3.40
C ALA A 125 -9.72 -8.55 2.28
N TYR A 126 -9.13 -8.27 1.12
CA TYR A 126 -9.33 -9.08 -0.07
C TYR A 126 -8.04 -9.24 -0.85
N ARG A 127 -7.80 -10.46 -1.32
CA ARG A 127 -6.68 -10.78 -2.20
C ARG A 127 -7.07 -10.65 -3.66
N VAL A 128 -6.32 -9.87 -4.42
CA VAL A 128 -6.45 -9.74 -5.87
C VAL A 128 -5.30 -10.47 -6.54
N SER A 129 -5.62 -11.35 -7.49
CA SER A 129 -4.59 -12.02 -8.30
C SER A 129 -4.00 -11.07 -9.34
N GLU A 130 -2.80 -11.36 -9.81
CA GLU A 130 -2.15 -10.59 -10.86
C GLU A 130 -3.01 -10.50 -12.13
N ALA A 131 -3.63 -11.62 -12.55
CA ALA A 131 -4.55 -11.65 -13.69
C ALA A 131 -5.75 -10.71 -13.49
N GLN A 132 -6.30 -10.62 -12.27
CA GLN A 132 -7.38 -9.68 -11.96
C GLN A 132 -6.90 -8.23 -11.97
N ALA A 133 -5.70 -7.94 -11.45
CA ALA A 133 -5.12 -6.60 -11.49
C ALA A 133 -4.91 -6.14 -12.95
N VAL A 134 -4.33 -6.98 -13.81
CA VAL A 134 -4.13 -6.68 -15.24
C VAL A 134 -5.46 -6.48 -15.97
N ALA A 135 -6.46 -7.34 -15.70
CA ALA A 135 -7.80 -7.17 -16.27
C ALA A 135 -8.43 -5.83 -15.84
N THR A 136 -8.20 -5.41 -14.59
CA THR A 136 -8.68 -4.14 -14.05
C THR A 136 -8.01 -2.94 -14.74
N ILE A 137 -6.69 -2.96 -14.92
CA ILE A 137 -5.97 -1.92 -15.68
C ILE A 137 -6.57 -1.75 -17.07
N LYS A 138 -6.78 -2.86 -17.80
CA LYS A 138 -7.36 -2.85 -19.15
C LYS A 138 -8.78 -2.29 -19.16
N ALA A 139 -9.63 -2.75 -18.24
CA ALA A 139 -11.02 -2.34 -18.16
C ALA A 139 -11.14 -0.84 -17.86
N VAL A 140 -10.39 -0.33 -16.89
CA VAL A 140 -10.47 1.08 -16.48
C VAL A 140 -9.91 2.01 -17.54
N GLN A 141 -8.81 1.62 -18.21
CA GLN A 141 -8.29 2.39 -19.34
C GLN A 141 -9.32 2.45 -20.47
N ALA A 142 -9.98 1.34 -20.80
CA ALA A 142 -10.97 1.29 -21.88
C ALA A 142 -12.26 2.05 -21.56
N GLN A 143 -12.74 1.99 -20.31
CA GLN A 143 -14.02 2.56 -19.90
C GLN A 143 -13.93 4.03 -19.49
N HIS A 144 -12.82 4.41 -18.85
CA HIS A 144 -12.66 5.73 -18.23
C HIS A 144 -11.52 6.56 -18.84
N GLY A 145 -10.69 5.96 -19.70
CA GLY A 145 -9.47 6.63 -20.20
C GLY A 145 -8.43 6.88 -19.10
N TYR A 146 -8.57 6.22 -17.94
CA TYR A 146 -7.69 6.41 -16.79
C TYR A 146 -6.76 5.21 -16.64
N LEU A 147 -5.45 5.46 -16.70
CA LEU A 147 -4.44 4.41 -16.59
C LEU A 147 -4.05 4.20 -15.13
N LEU A 148 -4.39 3.02 -14.62
CA LEU A 148 -4.03 2.61 -13.26
C LEU A 148 -2.61 2.04 -13.22
N ASP A 149 -1.88 2.35 -12.16
CA ASP A 149 -0.71 1.56 -11.77
C ASP A 149 -1.15 0.21 -11.14
N PRO A 150 -0.26 -0.81 -11.08
CA PRO A 150 -0.60 -2.12 -10.54
C PRO A 150 -1.19 -2.12 -9.12
N HIS A 151 -0.72 -1.22 -8.25
CA HIS A 151 -1.16 -1.13 -6.85
C HIS A 151 -2.57 -0.54 -6.77
N THR A 152 -2.81 0.56 -7.47
CA THR A 152 -4.15 1.18 -7.53
C THR A 152 -5.15 0.25 -8.22
N ALA A 153 -4.72 -0.54 -9.21
CA ALA A 153 -5.57 -1.55 -9.84
C ALA A 153 -6.07 -2.63 -8.87
N ILE A 154 -5.23 -3.05 -7.90
CA ILE A 154 -5.66 -3.98 -6.85
C ILE A 154 -6.76 -3.36 -5.99
N GLY A 155 -6.59 -2.10 -5.55
CA GLY A 155 -7.63 -1.42 -4.78
C GLY A 155 -8.90 -1.15 -5.59
N TRP A 156 -8.78 -0.78 -6.87
CA TRP A 156 -9.92 -0.60 -7.76
C TRP A 156 -10.71 -1.89 -7.96
N ALA A 157 -10.02 -3.02 -8.18
CA ALA A 157 -10.65 -4.33 -8.35
C ALA A 157 -11.50 -4.72 -7.13
N VAL A 158 -11.06 -4.36 -5.93
CA VAL A 158 -11.81 -4.54 -4.69
C VAL A 158 -12.99 -3.55 -4.60
N GLY A 159 -12.78 -2.28 -4.96
CA GLY A 159 -13.81 -1.23 -4.85
C GLY A 159 -14.98 -1.36 -5.82
N GLU A 160 -14.73 -1.80 -7.05
CA GLU A 160 -15.77 -2.07 -8.06
C GLU A 160 -16.64 -3.28 -7.70
N ALA A 161 -16.08 -4.22 -6.93
CA ALA A 161 -16.74 -5.48 -6.63
C ALA A 161 -17.89 -5.38 -5.63
N GLY A 162 -18.24 -4.17 -5.17
CA GLY A 162 -19.50 -3.92 -4.46
C GLY A 162 -20.77 -4.20 -5.28
N SER A 163 -20.66 -4.83 -6.45
CA SER A 163 -21.75 -5.38 -7.27
C SER A 163 -21.74 -6.91 -7.41
N GLY A 164 -20.80 -7.65 -6.78
CA GLY A 164 -20.73 -9.11 -6.95
C GLY A 164 -19.77 -9.85 -6.01
N LYS A 165 -18.53 -10.11 -6.47
CA LYS A 165 -17.58 -11.11 -5.92
C LYS A 165 -17.05 -10.82 -4.51
N TRP A 166 -16.90 -9.54 -4.15
CA TRP A 166 -16.44 -9.11 -2.82
C TRP A 166 -17.57 -8.30 -2.20
N LYS A 167 -18.19 -8.83 -1.14
CA LYS A 167 -19.20 -8.07 -0.40
C LYS A 167 -18.48 -7.07 0.47
N VAL A 168 -18.13 -5.92 -0.11
CA VAL A 168 -17.63 -4.81 0.69
C VAL A 168 -18.78 -4.27 1.52
N GLU A 169 -18.89 -4.73 2.76
CA GLU A 169 -20.00 -4.38 3.66
C GLU A 169 -19.85 -2.94 4.16
N GLY A 170 -20.99 -2.28 4.37
CA GLY A 170 -21.10 -0.85 4.65
C GLY A 170 -22.33 -0.26 3.96
N GLU A 171 -22.88 0.82 4.50
CA GLU A 171 -23.99 1.56 3.87
C GLU A 171 -23.61 2.00 2.44
N LYS A 172 -24.58 2.49 1.65
CA LYS A 172 -24.39 3.05 0.29
C LYS A 172 -23.54 4.34 0.29
N GLY A 173 -22.39 4.31 0.94
CA GLY A 173 -21.53 5.44 1.23
C GLY A 173 -20.44 5.66 0.19
N THR A 174 -19.62 6.69 0.42
CA THR A 174 -18.57 7.10 -0.50
C THR A 174 -17.34 6.21 -0.33
N ARG A 175 -16.94 5.53 -1.40
CA ARG A 175 -15.69 4.76 -1.43
C ARG A 175 -14.54 5.65 -1.88
N VAL A 176 -13.48 5.67 -1.10
CA VAL A 176 -12.24 6.38 -1.45
C VAL A 176 -11.12 5.37 -1.61
N LEU A 177 -10.62 5.25 -2.83
CA LEU A 177 -9.43 4.48 -3.15
C LEU A 177 -8.18 5.33 -2.94
N VAL A 178 -7.24 4.83 -2.15
CA VAL A 178 -5.92 5.44 -2.01
C VAL A 178 -5.04 5.02 -3.18
N ALA A 179 -4.93 5.87 -4.21
CA ALA A 179 -4.03 5.63 -5.34
C ALA A 179 -2.57 5.87 -4.93
N THR A 180 -1.77 4.80 -4.87
CA THR A 180 -0.46 4.83 -4.21
C THR A 180 0.71 5.18 -5.12
N ALA A 181 0.52 5.13 -6.44
CA ALA A 181 1.54 5.50 -7.40
C ALA A 181 0.95 6.01 -8.71
N ALA A 182 1.77 6.73 -9.48
CA ALA A 182 1.45 7.05 -10.87
C ALA A 182 1.85 5.87 -11.78
N ALA A 183 1.04 5.59 -12.81
CA ALA A 183 1.26 4.49 -13.76
C ALA A 183 2.63 4.55 -14.46
N VAL A 184 3.12 5.77 -14.75
CA VAL A 184 4.44 6.00 -15.39
C VAL A 184 5.60 5.36 -14.63
N LYS A 185 5.48 5.20 -13.29
CA LYS A 185 6.50 4.53 -12.48
C LYS A 185 6.63 3.04 -12.75
N PHE A 186 5.65 2.46 -13.43
CA PHE A 186 5.51 1.04 -13.74
C PHE A 186 5.27 0.85 -15.24
N ALA A 187 5.77 1.76 -16.09
CA ALA A 187 5.50 1.77 -17.52
C ALA A 187 5.88 0.44 -18.20
N GLY A 188 7.07 -0.07 -17.91
CA GLY A 188 7.56 -1.34 -18.44
C GLY A 188 6.73 -2.54 -17.96
N GLU A 189 6.40 -2.58 -16.67
CA GLU A 189 5.59 -3.62 -16.05
C GLU A 189 4.16 -3.63 -16.62
N ILE A 190 3.53 -2.46 -16.76
CA ILE A 190 2.20 -2.31 -17.35
C ILE A 190 2.23 -2.73 -18.82
N ALA A 191 3.22 -2.29 -19.60
CA ALA A 191 3.34 -2.66 -21.01
C ALA A 191 3.52 -4.17 -21.18
N ALA A 192 4.40 -4.79 -20.40
CA ALA A 192 4.65 -6.23 -20.44
C ALA A 192 3.41 -7.05 -20.05
N ALA A 193 2.69 -6.65 -19.00
CA ALA A 193 1.57 -7.44 -18.48
C ALA A 193 0.26 -7.19 -19.22
N SER A 194 0.01 -5.95 -19.65
CA SER A 194 -1.27 -5.54 -20.24
C SER A 194 -1.23 -5.30 -21.75
N GLY A 195 -0.05 -5.06 -22.33
CA GLY A 195 0.09 -4.62 -23.72
C GLY A 195 -0.26 -3.15 -23.95
N ILE A 196 -0.58 -2.39 -22.89
CA ILE A 196 -0.83 -0.95 -22.97
C ILE A 196 0.51 -0.22 -22.88
N ALA A 197 0.87 0.50 -23.93
CA ALA A 197 2.05 1.35 -23.92
C ALA A 197 1.85 2.54 -22.97
N VAL A 198 2.86 2.81 -22.17
CA VAL A 198 2.91 3.96 -21.25
C VAL A 198 4.13 4.77 -21.64
N ASP A 199 3.93 6.03 -22.04
CA ASP A 199 5.04 6.92 -22.35
C ASP A 199 5.63 7.48 -21.05
N ASP A 200 6.86 7.07 -20.75
CA ASP A 200 7.68 7.54 -19.64
C ASP A 200 8.95 8.25 -20.12
N SER A 201 9.03 8.55 -21.43
CA SER A 201 10.25 9.06 -22.06
C SER A 201 10.68 10.41 -21.49
N ALA A 202 9.73 11.29 -21.18
CA ALA A 202 10.00 12.60 -20.59
C ALA A 202 10.56 12.49 -19.16
N GLU A 203 9.96 11.63 -18.33
CA GLU A 203 10.39 11.36 -16.96
C GLU A 203 11.77 10.73 -16.93
N ILE A 204 12.02 9.73 -17.77
CA ILE A 204 13.32 9.07 -17.90
C ILE A 204 14.37 10.08 -18.38
N ALA A 205 14.09 10.82 -19.45
CA ALA A 205 15.03 11.81 -19.99
C ALA A 205 15.41 12.86 -18.93
N LYS A 206 14.42 13.33 -18.16
CA LYS A 206 14.66 14.24 -17.04
C LYS A 206 15.59 13.62 -15.98
N LEU A 207 15.33 12.39 -15.55
CA LEU A 207 16.15 11.72 -14.54
C LEU A 207 17.57 11.41 -15.04
N GLN A 208 17.71 10.98 -16.29
CA GLN A 208 19.00 10.67 -16.92
C GLN A 208 19.88 11.91 -17.14
N SER A 209 19.27 13.10 -17.24
CA SER A 209 20.02 14.36 -17.36
C SER A 209 20.82 14.72 -16.10
N HIS A 210 20.50 14.13 -14.95
CA HIS A 210 21.19 14.40 -13.70
C HIS A 210 22.40 13.47 -13.48
N PRO A 211 23.50 13.98 -12.90
CA PRO A 211 24.66 13.16 -12.59
C PRO A 211 24.28 12.08 -11.56
N GLN A 212 24.58 10.82 -11.88
CA GLN A 212 24.37 9.70 -10.97
C GLN A 212 25.51 9.61 -9.95
N ARG A 213 25.16 9.39 -8.68
CA ARG A 213 26.12 9.17 -7.59
C ARG A 213 25.78 7.86 -6.90
N LYS A 214 26.53 6.81 -7.21
CA LYS A 214 26.35 5.46 -6.67
C LYS A 214 27.71 4.90 -6.27
N THR A 215 27.79 4.35 -5.06
CA THR A 215 28.96 3.61 -4.59
C THR A 215 28.58 2.13 -4.50
N THR A 216 29.27 1.29 -5.25
CA THR A 216 29.10 -0.17 -5.17
C THR A 216 29.97 -0.70 -4.03
N ILE A 217 29.38 -1.51 -3.16
CA ILE A 217 30.06 -2.20 -2.06
C ILE A 217 29.78 -3.71 -2.14
N ALA A 218 30.63 -4.50 -1.49
CA ALA A 218 30.35 -5.92 -1.29
C ALA A 218 29.09 -6.11 -0.43
N ASN A 219 28.38 -7.22 -0.63
CA ASN A 219 27.21 -7.58 0.18
C ASN A 219 27.63 -8.14 1.55
N GLU A 220 28.40 -7.34 2.30
CA GLU A 220 28.97 -7.70 3.58
C GLU A 220 28.78 -6.54 4.56
N TYR A 221 28.39 -6.87 5.80
CA TYR A 221 28.19 -5.85 6.84
C TYR A 221 29.44 -4.99 7.06
N ALA A 222 30.63 -5.61 7.00
CA ALA A 222 31.91 -4.91 7.14
C ALA A 222 32.08 -3.82 6.06
N ALA A 223 31.80 -4.13 4.79
CA ALA A 223 31.91 -3.16 3.70
C ALA A 223 30.94 -1.97 3.88
N LEU A 224 29.74 -2.21 4.44
CA LEU A 224 28.82 -1.13 4.79
C LEU A 224 29.35 -0.28 5.94
N VAL A 225 29.91 -0.90 7.00
CA VAL A 225 30.51 -0.18 8.13
C VAL A 225 31.65 0.72 7.66
N ASP A 226 32.54 0.18 6.82
CA ASP A 226 33.69 0.93 6.30
C ASP A 226 33.23 2.12 5.46
N LEU A 227 32.23 1.94 4.59
CA LEU A 227 31.66 3.03 3.81
C LEU A 227 31.06 4.13 4.69
N LEU A 228 30.33 3.76 5.75
CA LEU A 228 29.69 4.73 6.65
C LEU A 228 30.70 5.51 7.50
N LEU A 229 31.85 4.92 7.83
CA LEU A 229 32.91 5.59 8.59
C LEU A 229 33.80 6.50 7.73
N GLN A 230 33.72 6.40 6.40
CA GLN A 230 34.46 7.25 5.45
C GLN A 230 33.71 8.53 5.07
N GLN A 231 32.46 8.68 5.50
CA GLN A 231 31.64 9.90 5.29
C GLN A 231 31.88 10.92 6.39
#